data_AF-A0A933THJ2-F1
#
_entry.id   AF-A0A933THJ2-F1
#
_cell.length_a   1.000
_cell.length_b   1.000
_cell.length_c   1.000
_cell.angle_alpha   90.00
_cell.angle_beta   90.00
_cell.angle_gamma   90.00
#
_symmetry.space_group_name_H-M   'P 1'
#
loop_
_entity.id
_entity.type
_entity.pdbx_description
1 polymer ?
#
loop_
_entity_poly.entity_id
_entity_poly.type
_entity_poly.pdbx_seq_one_letter_code
_entity_poly.pdbx_strand_id
1 'polypeptide(L)'
;MAEFHNGAEAEDPFEATAVFVDGPPGYDGAAAMARAFIEEYAMMGWPRERILRLFQDPRYAGTHAVYHQRGEAFIHSLLDDVLCVAPAQEVPHA
;
A
#
# COMPACT_ATOMS: atom_id res chain seq x y z
N MET A 1 -20.76 -20.21 24.13
CA MET A 1 -20.96 -18.93 23.41
C MET A 1 -19.71 -18.12 23.68
N ALA A 2 -18.69 -18.22 22.83
CA ALA A 2 -17.46 -17.47 23.03
C ALA A 2 -17.74 -16.02 22.64
N GLU A 3 -17.68 -15.12 23.62
CA GLU A 3 -17.64 -13.69 23.37
C GLU A 3 -16.36 -13.40 22.61
N PHE A 4 -16.47 -13.13 21.31
CA PHE A 4 -15.38 -12.51 20.57
C PHE A 4 -15.23 -11.10 21.16
N HIS A 5 -14.16 -10.92 21.93
CA HIS A 5 -13.87 -9.65 22.58
C HIS A 5 -13.80 -8.54 21.53
N ASN A 6 -14.60 -7.51 21.74
CA ASN A 6 -14.75 -6.35 20.87
C ASN A 6 -13.74 -5.29 21.31
N GLY A 7 -12.92 -4.82 20.37
CA GLY A 7 -11.97 -3.72 20.54
C GLY A 7 -10.60 -4.17 21.02
N ALA A 8 -9.56 -3.83 20.25
CA ALA A 8 -8.26 -3.55 20.88
C ALA A 8 -8.53 -2.55 22.00
N GLU A 9 -8.10 -2.86 23.23
CA GLU A 9 -8.17 -1.86 24.29
C GLU A 9 -7.34 -0.65 23.85
N ALA A 10 -7.85 0.57 24.06
CA ALA A 10 -7.23 1.79 23.52
C ALA A 10 -5.77 2.03 23.97
N GLU A 11 -5.29 1.25 24.94
CA GLU A 11 -3.94 1.28 25.47
C GLU A 11 -3.22 -0.06 25.31
N ASP A 12 -3.65 -0.93 24.38
CA ASP A 12 -2.98 -2.21 24.11
C ASP A 12 -1.54 -1.96 23.61
N PRO A 13 -0.50 -2.29 24.42
CA PRO A 13 0.88 -2.09 24.00
C PRO A 13 1.30 -3.00 22.83
N PHE A 14 0.48 -3.99 22.48
CA PHE A 14 0.69 -4.89 21.35
C PHE A 14 -0.12 -4.52 20.10
N GLU A 15 -0.83 -3.39 20.10
CA GLU A 15 -1.51 -2.89 18.90
C GLU A 15 -0.50 -2.63 17.77
N ALA A 16 -0.75 -3.24 16.60
CA ALA A 16 0.11 -3.08 15.44
C ALA A 16 0.01 -1.65 14.87
N THR A 17 0.98 -0.80 15.22
CA THR A 17 1.08 0.57 14.70
C THR A 17 2.08 0.64 13.56
N ALA A 18 1.64 1.13 12.40
CA ALA A 18 2.53 1.39 11.28
C ALA A 18 3.38 2.65 11.57
N VAL A 19 4.71 2.51 11.47
CA VAL A 19 5.66 3.62 11.61
C VAL A 19 6.53 3.71 10.37
N PHE A 20 6.74 4.94 9.87
CA PHE A 20 7.71 5.19 8.81
C PHE A 20 9.10 5.24 9.42
N VAL A 21 10.02 4.51 8.81
CA VAL A 21 11.44 4.54 9.17
C VAL A 21 12.17 5.30 8.08
N ASP A 22 13.04 6.23 8.49
CA ASP A 22 13.85 7.00 7.55
C ASP A 22 14.75 6.08 6.73
N GLY A 23 14.71 6.29 5.41
CA GLY A 23 15.62 5.63 4.48
C GLY A 23 16.99 6.31 4.42
N PRO A 24 17.93 5.75 3.65
CA PRO A 24 19.18 6.44 3.32
C PRO A 24 18.92 7.85 2.75
N PRO A 25 19.85 8.81 2.92
CA PRO A 25 19.68 10.16 2.37
C PRO A 25 19.37 10.13 0.86
N GLY A 26 18.32 10.84 0.47
CA GLY A 26 17.86 10.92 -0.93
C GLY A 26 16.97 9.75 -1.39
N TYR A 27 16.71 8.75 -0.56
CA TYR A 27 15.80 7.66 -0.87
C TYR A 27 14.37 7.96 -0.39
N ASP A 28 13.40 8.00 -1.32
CA ASP A 28 11.98 8.12 -0.97
C ASP A 28 11.37 6.73 -0.72
N GLY A 29 11.51 6.27 0.52
CA GLY A 29 10.97 4.97 0.95
C GLY A 29 9.45 4.91 0.90
N ALA A 30 8.75 6.03 1.12
CA ALA A 30 7.29 6.07 1.08
C ALA A 30 6.78 5.90 -0.36
N ALA A 31 7.41 6.59 -1.33
CA ALA A 31 7.10 6.42 -2.74
C ALA A 31 7.43 5.01 -3.24
N ALA A 32 8.60 4.47 -2.86
CA ALA A 32 9.00 3.12 -3.25
C ALA A 32 8.05 2.05 -2.69
N MET A 33 7.65 2.18 -1.42
CA MET A 33 6.68 1.29 -0.79
C MET A 33 5.31 1.36 -1.47
N ALA A 34 4.79 2.57 -1.74
CA ALA A 34 3.52 2.74 -2.43
C ALA A 34 3.53 2.10 -3.82
N ARG A 35 4.61 2.30 -4.58
CA ARG A 35 4.79 1.68 -5.89
C ARG A 35 4.80 0.15 -5.79
N ALA A 36 5.54 -0.42 -4.84
CA ALA A 36 5.60 -1.86 -4.63
C ALA A 36 4.20 -2.44 -4.34
N PHE A 37 3.41 -1.83 -3.45
CA PHE A 37 2.04 -2.29 -3.21
C PHE A 37 1.18 -2.26 -4.47
N ILE A 38 1.27 -1.20 -5.28
CA ILE A 38 0.51 -1.11 -6.54
C ILE A 38 0.92 -2.25 -7.49
N GLU A 39 2.22 -2.52 -7.63
CA GLU A 39 2.72 -3.62 -8.47
C GLU A 39 2.22 -4.98 -8.01
N GLU A 40 2.34 -5.29 -6.72
CA GLU A 40 1.92 -6.59 -6.16
C GLU A 40 0.41 -6.83 -6.40
N TYR A 41 -0.42 -5.81 -6.16
CA TYR A 41 -1.86 -5.95 -6.42
C TYR A 41 -2.21 -5.99 -7.91
N ALA A 42 -1.47 -5.26 -8.75
CA ALA A 42 -1.62 -5.35 -10.20
C ALA A 42 -1.26 -6.77 -10.70
N MET A 43 -0.18 -7.36 -10.20
CA MET A 43 0.23 -8.73 -10.51
C MET A 43 -0.80 -9.77 -10.06
N MET A 44 -1.49 -9.52 -8.95
CA MET A 44 -2.64 -10.33 -8.51
C MET A 44 -3.91 -10.09 -9.33
N GLY A 45 -3.87 -9.25 -10.36
CA GLY A 45 -5.00 -8.96 -11.26
C GLY A 45 -6.06 -8.04 -10.65
N TRP A 46 -5.72 -7.24 -9.63
CA TRP A 46 -6.67 -6.30 -9.04
C TRP A 46 -6.91 -5.11 -9.97
N PRO A 47 -8.16 -4.66 -10.12
CA PRO A 47 -8.48 -3.49 -10.92
C PRO A 47 -8.01 -2.21 -10.23
N ARG A 48 -7.70 -1.17 -11.02
CA ARG A 48 -7.19 0.13 -10.57
C ARG A 48 -7.98 0.70 -9.38
N GLU A 49 -9.30 0.69 -9.46
CA GLU A 49 -10.18 1.29 -8.46
C GLU A 49 -10.11 0.55 -7.13
N ARG A 50 -9.87 -0.76 -7.16
CA ARG A 50 -9.69 -1.57 -5.96
C ARG A 50 -8.34 -1.29 -5.30
N ILE A 51 -7.28 -1.11 -6.10
CA ILE A 51 -5.96 -0.73 -5.59
C ILE A 51 -6.03 0.66 -4.96
N LEU A 52 -6.63 1.65 -5.64
CA LEU A 52 -6.80 3.01 -5.14
C LEU A 52 -7.54 3.04 -3.78
N ARG A 53 -8.55 2.19 -3.58
CA ARG A 53 -9.26 2.10 -2.30
C ARG A 53 -8.37 1.73 -1.12
N LEU A 54 -7.29 0.99 -1.32
CA LEU A 54 -6.31 0.68 -0.27
C LEU A 54 -5.62 1.95 0.24
N PHE A 55 -5.43 2.95 -0.63
CA PHE A 55 -4.84 4.23 -0.29
C PHE A 55 -5.86 5.18 0.38
N GLN A 56 -7.15 5.04 0.07
CA GLN A 56 -8.19 5.92 0.62
C GLN A 56 -8.74 5.45 1.98
N ASP A 57 -8.63 4.15 2.30
CA ASP A 57 -9.23 3.58 3.49
C ASP A 57 -8.25 3.59 4.70
N PRO A 58 -8.62 4.25 5.82
CA PRO A 58 -7.74 4.40 6.99
C PRO A 58 -7.39 3.08 7.69
N ARG A 59 -8.12 1.98 7.41
CA ARG A 59 -7.79 0.65 7.93
C ARG A 59 -6.48 0.11 7.34
N TYR A 60 -6.03 0.66 6.21
CA TYR A 60 -4.74 0.34 5.59
C TYR A 60 -3.73 1.42 5.91
N ALA A 61 -3.28 1.47 7.17
CA ALA A 61 -2.51 2.58 7.74
C ALA A 61 -1.29 2.99 6.88
N GLY A 62 -0.54 2.02 6.33
CA GLY A 62 0.65 2.30 5.51
C GLY A 62 0.35 3.03 4.21
N THR A 63 -0.52 2.46 3.36
CA THR A 63 -0.93 3.06 2.08
C THR A 63 -1.72 4.36 2.31
N HIS A 64 -2.56 4.40 3.34
CA HIS A 64 -3.33 5.58 3.69
C HIS A 64 -2.46 6.75 4.15
N ALA A 65 -1.40 6.47 4.91
CA ALA A 65 -0.46 7.51 5.31
C ALA A 65 0.27 8.12 4.11
N VAL A 66 0.68 7.31 3.12
CA VAL A 66 1.27 7.86 1.88
C VAL A 66 0.27 8.72 1.12
N TYR A 67 -0.98 8.26 1.00
CA TYR A 67 -2.06 9.03 0.38
C TYR A 67 -2.26 10.40 1.04
N HIS A 68 -2.31 10.44 2.37
CA HIS A 68 -2.49 11.69 3.11
C HIS A 68 -1.27 12.62 3.00
N GLN A 69 -0.06 12.07 2.98
CA GLN A 69 1.19 12.87 2.91
C GLN A 69 1.50 13.40 1.50
N ARG A 70 1.14 12.66 0.45
CA ARG A 70 1.51 12.97 -0.94
C ARG A 70 0.33 13.44 -1.80
N GLY A 71 -0.89 13.13 -1.38
CA GLY A 71 -2.13 13.47 -2.07
C GLY A 71 -2.53 12.45 -3.14
N GLU A 72 -3.79 12.57 -3.56
CA GLU A 72 -4.43 11.67 -4.51
C GLU A 72 -3.77 11.69 -5.90
N ALA A 73 -3.37 12.86 -6.39
CA ALA A 73 -2.73 13.02 -7.70
C ALA A 73 -1.43 12.20 -7.83
N PHE A 74 -0.65 12.12 -6.75
CA PHE A 74 0.57 11.30 -6.70
C PHE A 74 0.27 9.81 -6.79
N ILE A 75 -0.80 9.34 -6.14
CA ILE A 75 -1.21 7.94 -6.23
C ILE A 75 -1.74 7.61 -7.63
N HIS A 76 -2.49 8.53 -8.24
CA HIS A 76 -2.93 8.37 -9.62
C HIS A 76 -1.76 8.24 -10.60
N SER A 77 -0.73 9.07 -10.47
CA SER A 77 0.45 8.97 -11.34
C SER A 77 1.17 7.63 -11.16
N LEU A 78 1.34 7.15 -9.94
CA LEU A 78 1.93 5.82 -9.71
C LEU A 78 1.09 4.68 -10.31
N LEU A 79 -0.25 4.76 -10.17
CA LEU A 79 -1.15 3.78 -10.77
C LEU A 79 -1.08 3.82 -12.30
N ASP A 80 -0.96 5.00 -12.91
CA ASP A 80 -0.78 5.15 -14.35
C ASP A 80 0.56 4.54 -14.79
N ASP A 81 1.64 4.86 -14.08
CA ASP A 81 2.98 4.36 -14.38
C ASP A 81 3.06 2.84 -14.30
N VAL A 82 2.42 2.20 -13.32
CA VAL A 82 2.47 0.74 -13.13
C VAL A 82 1.51 0.01 -14.07
N LEU A 83 0.26 0.50 -14.20
CA LEU A 83 -0.78 -0.21 -14.96
C LEU A 83 -0.71 0.04 -16.47
N CYS A 84 0.01 1.08 -16.92
CA CYS A 84 0.29 1.31 -18.34
C CYS A 84 1.38 0.38 -18.88
N VAL A 85 2.15 -0.31 -18.03
CA VAL A 85 3.16 -1.27 -18.48
C VAL A 85 2.46 -2.58 -18.89
N ALA A 86 2.69 -3.02 -20.13
CA ALA A 86 2.27 -4.34 -20.61
C ALA A 86 2.81 -5.43 -19.65
N PRO A 87 2.08 -6.56 -19.45
CA PRO A 87 2.52 -7.59 -18.52
C PRO A 87 3.94 -8.05 -18.87
N ALA A 88 4.80 -8.08 -17.85
CA ALA A 88 6.16 -8.58 -17.96
C ALA A 88 6.13 -9.96 -18.64
N GLN A 89 6.88 -10.09 -19.74
CA GLN A 89 6.97 -11.36 -20.45
C GLN A 89 7.50 -12.43 -19.50
N GLU A 90 6.73 -13.51 -19.31
CA GLU A 90 7.18 -14.71 -18.61
C GLU A 90 8.50 -15.17 -19.22
N VAL A 91 9.57 -15.11 -18.44
CA VAL A 91 10.84 -15.74 -18.81
C VAL A 91 10.65 -17.23 -18.57
N PRO A 92 10.73 -18.10 -19.60
CA PRO A 92 10.58 -19.53 -19.38
C PRO A 92 11.72 -20.01 -18.50
N HIS A 93 11.39 -20.55 -17.33
CA HIS A 93 12.33 -21.34 -16.54
C HIS A 93 12.65 -22.62 -17.32
N ALA A 94 13.90 -22.68 -17.81
CA ALA A 94 14.48 -23.85 -18.47
C ALA A 94 14.84 -24.96 -17.46
#